data_AF-A0A6P9DGL4-F1
#
_entry.id   AF-A0A6P9DGL4-F1
#
_cell.length_a   1.000
_cell.length_b   1.000
_cell.length_c   1.000
_cell.angle_alpha   90.00
_cell.angle_beta   90.00
_cell.angle_gamma   90.00
#
_symmetry.space_group_name_H-M   'P 1'
#
loop_
_entity.id
_entity.type
_entity.pdbx_description
1 polymer ?
#
loop_
_entity_poly.entity_id
_entity_poly.type
_entity_poly.pdbx_seq_one_letter_code
_entity_poly.pdbx_strand_id
1 'polypeptide(L)'
;MSAALLEMEMVGAGAVPVVPRPRPLLLLGPPRSGRSALLFRAALAGASIVSSARVLFLAPRPLERLPGGKAAGGGAIQKIHFLYPSSFQELLQLLASLHQTLPNSPSMIALDGLEEYLNNCSSACTAAQFVALLLDTSNHFTQKRSPLSVGCQLIVSMRFLGEAGEEAEHFSAIERYFPAKLWLHPDTGKDGGLDNQSLTRLIRAQLFQPGTKDQEWIVKFDAQGSMTISLLPCKNETENETVSENRPSDSLIPQVDVTLPSSQI
;
A
#
# COMPACT_ATOMS: atom_id res chain seq x y z
N MET A 1 -13.94 12.17 -2.90
CA MET A 1 -13.24 12.31 -1.59
C MET A 1 -12.37 11.09 -1.23
N SER A 2 -12.67 9.89 -1.73
CA SER A 2 -11.91 8.66 -1.44
C SER A 2 -10.51 8.53 -2.05
N ALA A 3 -10.32 9.02 -3.27
CA ALA A 3 -9.04 8.93 -3.99
C ALA A 3 -7.94 9.78 -3.33
N ALA A 4 -8.30 10.98 -2.89
CA ALA A 4 -7.42 11.90 -2.18
C ALA A 4 -6.97 11.34 -0.83
N LEU A 5 -7.81 10.55 -0.14
CA LEU A 5 -7.44 9.93 1.14
C LEU A 5 -6.32 8.90 0.97
N LEU A 6 -6.42 7.98 0.01
CA LEU A 6 -5.33 7.03 -0.24
C LEU A 6 -4.05 7.76 -0.65
N GLU A 7 -4.15 8.76 -1.53
CA GLU A 7 -2.99 9.56 -1.94
C GLU A 7 -2.37 10.30 -0.76
N MET A 8 -3.18 10.88 0.13
CA MET A 8 -2.70 11.56 1.32
C MET A 8 -2.06 10.60 2.31
N GLU A 9 -2.61 9.40 2.49
CA GLU A 9 -1.99 8.35 3.31
C GLU A 9 -0.65 7.90 2.73
N MET A 10 -0.59 7.71 1.41
CA MET A 10 0.66 7.37 0.70
C MET A 10 1.71 8.49 0.79
N VAL A 11 1.29 9.76 0.84
CA VAL A 11 2.16 10.93 0.94
C VAL A 11 2.42 11.35 2.40
N GLY A 12 1.77 10.71 3.39
CA GLY A 12 1.96 11.01 4.81
C GLY A 12 1.33 12.33 5.29
N ALA A 13 0.24 12.78 4.67
CA ALA A 13 -0.40 14.08 4.94
C ALA A 13 -1.55 14.06 5.99
N GLY A 14 -1.66 13.02 6.82
CA GLY A 14 -2.69 12.87 7.86
C GLY A 14 -2.44 13.73 9.12
N ALA A 15 -3.51 14.32 9.67
CA ALA A 15 -3.48 15.39 10.68
C ALA A 15 -3.20 14.95 12.15
N VAL A 16 -2.10 15.45 12.75
CA VAL A 16 -1.86 15.76 14.20
C VAL A 16 -0.64 16.74 14.30
N PRO A 17 -0.58 17.75 15.21
CA PRO A 17 0.45 18.79 15.22
C PRO A 17 1.74 18.40 15.96
N VAL A 18 2.35 17.29 15.55
CA VAL A 18 3.78 16.96 15.76
C VAL A 18 4.19 16.26 14.49
N VAL A 19 4.89 16.93 13.57
CA VAL A 19 5.18 16.43 12.21
C VAL A 19 5.78 15.01 12.32
N PRO A 20 4.99 13.94 12.07
CA PRO A 20 5.52 12.60 12.16
C PRO A 20 6.49 12.42 10.99
N ARG A 21 7.63 11.75 11.22
CA ARG A 21 8.50 11.39 10.10
C ARG A 21 7.68 10.57 9.10
N PRO A 22 7.80 10.86 7.79
CA PRO A 22 7.12 10.08 6.77
C PRO A 22 7.48 8.60 6.92
N ARG A 23 6.47 7.74 7.00
CA ARG A 23 6.66 6.29 7.22
C ARG A 23 6.92 5.63 5.88
N PRO A 24 8.05 4.91 5.69
CA PRO A 24 8.32 4.26 4.43
C PRO A 24 7.24 3.21 4.15
N LEU A 25 6.72 3.23 2.92
CA LEU A 25 5.59 2.43 2.48
C LEU A 25 6.03 1.38 1.45
N LEU A 26 5.67 0.12 1.68
CA LEU A 26 5.86 -0.96 0.72
C LEU A 26 4.52 -1.31 0.03
N LEU A 27 4.47 -1.13 -1.29
CA LEU A 27 3.32 -1.44 -2.14
C LEU A 27 3.49 -2.83 -2.77
N LEU A 28 2.64 -3.76 -2.35
CA LEU A 28 2.73 -5.19 -2.67
C LEU A 28 1.56 -5.63 -3.56
N GLY A 29 1.80 -6.65 -4.38
CA GLY A 29 0.78 -7.22 -5.23
C GLY A 29 1.32 -8.11 -6.34
N PRO A 30 0.49 -9.02 -6.88
CA PRO A 30 0.90 -9.95 -7.93
C PRO A 30 1.16 -9.23 -9.27
N PRO A 31 1.69 -9.92 -10.29
CA PRO A 31 1.80 -9.37 -11.64
C PRO A 31 0.52 -8.70 -12.11
N ARG A 32 0.70 -7.58 -12.81
CA ARG A 32 -0.37 -6.77 -13.38
C ARG A 32 -1.31 -6.13 -12.36
N SER A 33 -1.13 -6.25 -11.04
CA SER A 33 -2.01 -5.68 -10.00
C SER A 33 -2.15 -4.15 -10.00
N GLY A 34 -1.55 -3.43 -10.95
CA GLY A 34 -1.66 -1.97 -11.02
C GLY A 34 -0.71 -1.23 -10.07
N ARG A 35 0.25 -1.92 -9.44
CA ARG A 35 1.26 -1.31 -8.54
C ARG A 35 1.95 -0.10 -9.16
N SER A 36 2.55 -0.26 -10.34
CA SER A 36 3.24 0.82 -11.06
C SER A 36 2.33 2.00 -11.34
N ALA A 37 1.08 1.73 -11.73
CA ALA A 37 0.10 2.78 -11.98
C ALA A 37 -0.28 3.54 -10.71
N LEU A 38 -0.47 2.82 -9.59
CA LEU A 38 -0.81 3.42 -8.30
C LEU A 38 0.37 4.22 -7.72
N LEU A 39 1.58 3.68 -7.79
CA LEU A 39 2.80 4.36 -7.38
C LEU A 39 3.00 5.64 -8.20
N PHE A 40 2.79 5.58 -9.52
CA PHE A 40 2.86 6.76 -10.38
C PHE A 40 1.80 7.82 -10.01
N ARG A 41 0.58 7.39 -9.67
CA ARG A 41 -0.45 8.33 -9.20
C ARG A 41 -0.07 8.99 -7.87
N ALA A 42 0.53 8.25 -6.95
CA ALA A 42 1.06 8.80 -5.72
C ALA A 42 2.19 9.81 -5.99
N ALA A 43 3.07 9.54 -6.97
CA ALA A 43 4.10 10.48 -7.40
C ALA A 43 3.50 11.77 -7.98
N LEU A 44 2.44 11.68 -8.81
CA LEU A 44 1.72 12.85 -9.31
C LEU A 44 1.05 13.66 -8.19
N ALA A 45 0.44 12.98 -7.22
CA ALA A 45 -0.15 13.63 -6.05
C ALA A 45 0.94 14.35 -5.22
N GLY A 46 2.06 13.68 -4.93
CA GLY A 46 3.22 14.25 -4.23
C GLY A 46 3.79 15.49 -4.93
N ALA A 47 3.85 15.48 -6.27
CA ALA A 47 4.26 16.62 -7.08
C ALA A 47 3.25 17.79 -7.09
N SER A 48 1.98 17.51 -6.82
CA SER A 48 0.88 18.48 -6.88
C SER A 48 0.62 19.20 -5.56
N ILE A 49 0.93 18.57 -4.41
CA ILE A 49 0.57 19.10 -3.08
C ILE A 49 1.31 20.40 -2.74
N VAL A 50 2.61 20.49 -3.03
CA VAL A 50 3.40 21.71 -2.75
C VAL A 50 3.98 22.26 -4.05
N SER A 51 3.93 23.58 -4.22
CA SER A 51 4.48 24.25 -5.40
C SER A 51 5.96 23.90 -5.64
N SER A 52 6.74 23.74 -4.57
CA SER A 52 8.16 23.37 -4.56
C SER A 52 8.44 21.87 -4.40
N ALA A 53 7.42 21.02 -4.25
CA ALA A 53 7.62 19.57 -4.15
C ALA A 53 8.22 19.01 -5.44
N ARG A 54 9.23 18.15 -5.28
CA ARG A 54 9.83 17.38 -6.37
C ARG A 54 9.83 15.92 -6.01
N VAL A 55 9.55 15.08 -6.99
CA VAL A 55 9.50 13.62 -6.80
C VAL A 55 10.60 12.98 -7.62
N LEU A 56 11.35 12.07 -7.01
CA LEU A 56 12.27 11.20 -7.71
C LEU A 56 11.56 9.88 -7.98
N PHE A 57 11.38 9.53 -9.25
CA PHE A 57 10.77 8.27 -9.68
C PHE A 57 11.83 7.36 -10.29
N LEU A 58 12.07 6.22 -9.66
CA LEU A 58 13.06 5.23 -10.05
C LEU A 58 12.33 3.98 -10.54
N ALA A 59 12.73 3.44 -11.68
CA ALA A 59 12.17 2.18 -12.20
C ALA A 59 13.21 1.47 -13.09
N PRO A 60 13.21 0.14 -13.20
CA PRO A 60 14.17 -0.56 -14.05
C PRO A 60 13.98 -0.24 -15.55
N ARG A 61 12.76 0.18 -15.92
CA ARG A 61 12.36 0.47 -17.30
C ARG A 61 11.44 1.70 -17.37
N PRO A 62 11.42 2.42 -18.51
CA PRO A 62 10.45 3.49 -18.74
C PRO A 62 9.00 3.03 -18.59
N LEU A 63 8.14 3.90 -18.07
CA LEU A 63 6.72 3.63 -17.99
C LEU A 63 6.12 3.60 -19.40
N GLU A 64 5.65 2.44 -19.84
CA GLU A 64 5.08 2.26 -21.18
C GLU A 64 3.78 3.06 -21.38
N ARG A 65 3.03 3.28 -20.29
CA ARG A 65 1.77 4.03 -20.29
C ARG A 65 1.67 4.86 -19.04
N LEU A 66 1.30 6.14 -19.18
CA LEU A 66 1.01 7.02 -18.06
C LEU A 66 -0.47 6.86 -17.66
N PRO A 67 -0.77 6.43 -16.42
CA PRO A 67 -2.13 6.42 -15.88
C PRO A 67 -2.79 7.80 -15.98
N GLY A 68 -4.00 7.87 -16.56
CA GLY A 68 -4.85 9.07 -16.52
C GLY A 68 -4.97 9.90 -17.80
N GLY A 69 -4.40 9.48 -18.93
CA GLY A 69 -4.55 10.18 -20.21
C GLY A 69 -4.14 11.68 -20.17
N LYS A 70 -4.65 12.50 -21.10
CA LYS A 70 -4.35 13.95 -21.19
C LYS A 70 -4.76 14.79 -19.97
N ALA A 71 -5.36 14.19 -18.94
CA ALA A 71 -5.87 14.86 -17.74
C ALA A 71 -4.88 14.89 -16.56
N ALA A 72 -3.72 14.22 -16.66
CA ALA A 72 -2.62 14.43 -15.72
C ALA A 72 -2.04 15.83 -15.97
N GLY A 73 -2.48 16.82 -15.19
CA GLY A 73 -2.10 18.22 -15.34
C GLY A 73 -0.60 18.37 -15.61
N GLY A 74 -0.25 18.86 -16.81
CA GLY A 74 1.13 18.83 -17.33
C GLY A 74 2.17 19.53 -16.43
N GLY A 75 1.75 20.34 -15.47
CA GLY A 75 2.65 20.94 -14.47
C GLY A 75 3.14 19.98 -13.38
N ALA A 76 2.36 18.95 -13.02
CA ALA A 76 2.76 18.01 -11.97
C ALA A 76 3.85 17.05 -12.46
N ILE A 77 3.71 16.53 -13.68
CA ILE A 77 4.68 15.59 -14.25
C ILE A 77 6.06 16.23 -14.47
N GLN A 78 6.12 17.53 -14.76
CA GLN A 78 7.38 18.29 -14.89
C GLN A 78 8.17 18.38 -13.58
N LYS A 79 7.53 18.15 -12.44
CA LYS A 79 8.18 18.11 -11.11
C LYS A 79 8.65 16.71 -10.71
N ILE A 80 8.39 15.71 -11.56
CA ILE A 80 8.87 14.34 -11.36
C ILE A 80 10.14 14.16 -12.17
N HIS A 81 11.23 13.81 -11.49
CA HIS A 81 12.49 13.43 -12.12
C HIS A 81 12.51 11.90 -12.26
N PHE A 82 12.47 11.41 -13.50
CA PHE A 82 12.51 9.99 -13.79
C PHE A 82 13.95 9.54 -14.03
N LEU A 83 14.36 8.47 -13.35
CA LEU A 83 15.62 7.78 -13.61
C LEU A 83 15.36 6.30 -13.77
N TYR A 84 16.08 5.68 -14.71
CA TYR A 84 15.85 4.29 -15.09
C TYR A 84 17.11 3.41 -14.96
N PRO A 85 17.61 3.18 -13.73
CA PRO A 85 18.74 2.28 -13.54
C PRO A 85 18.33 0.85 -13.91
N SER A 86 18.95 0.30 -14.94
CA SER A 86 18.56 -0.99 -15.53
C SER A 86 19.06 -2.21 -14.73
N SER A 87 19.98 -1.98 -13.78
CA SER A 87 20.59 -3.02 -12.97
C SER A 87 20.73 -2.63 -11.49
N PHE A 88 20.95 -3.62 -10.64
CA PHE A 88 21.22 -3.42 -9.21
C PHE A 88 22.45 -2.53 -8.99
N GLN A 89 23.52 -2.73 -9.76
CA GLN A 89 24.75 -1.93 -9.65
C GLN A 89 24.52 -0.46 -10.06
N GLU A 90 23.78 -0.22 -11.15
CA GLU A 90 23.41 1.12 -11.57
C GLU A 90 22.56 1.85 -10.51
N LEU A 91 21.60 1.14 -9.92
CA LEU A 91 20.76 1.71 -8.87
C LEU A 91 21.58 2.02 -7.61
N LEU A 92 22.46 1.12 -7.18
CA LEU A 92 23.38 1.36 -6.06
C LEU A 92 24.26 2.59 -6.30
N GLN A 93 24.91 2.68 -7.46
CA GLN A 93 25.77 3.81 -7.81
C GLN A 93 24.97 5.11 -7.85
N LEU A 94 23.76 5.06 -8.42
CA LEU A 94 22.86 6.19 -8.45
C LEU A 94 22.56 6.67 -7.02
N LEU A 95 22.04 5.80 -6.15
CA LEU A 95 21.71 6.14 -4.75
C LEU A 95 22.91 6.70 -3.99
N ALA A 96 24.08 6.07 -4.15
CA ALA A 96 25.32 6.53 -3.55
C ALA A 96 25.72 7.93 -4.03
N SER A 97 25.38 8.34 -5.25
CA SER A 97 25.72 9.66 -5.80
C SER A 97 24.66 10.74 -5.60
N LEU A 98 23.40 10.37 -5.31
CA LEU A 98 22.25 11.29 -5.26
C LEU A 98 22.47 12.50 -4.34
N HIS A 99 23.20 12.31 -3.24
CA HIS A 99 23.48 13.37 -2.29
C HIS A 99 24.32 14.54 -2.88
N GLN A 100 25.06 14.27 -3.96
CA GLN A 100 25.93 15.21 -4.68
C GLN A 100 25.27 15.71 -5.96
N THR A 101 24.61 14.81 -6.69
CA THR A 101 24.10 15.08 -8.06
C THR A 101 22.75 15.78 -8.07
N LEU A 102 21.96 15.65 -7.00
CA LEU A 102 20.63 16.22 -6.93
C LEU A 102 20.65 17.56 -6.16
N PRO A 103 20.57 18.72 -6.85
CA PRO A 103 20.71 20.03 -6.21
C PRO A 103 19.50 20.39 -5.33
N ASN A 104 18.35 19.77 -5.57
CA ASN A 104 17.12 20.00 -4.84
C ASN A 104 16.71 18.73 -4.09
N SER A 105 16.31 18.87 -2.82
CA SER A 105 15.89 17.73 -2.01
C SER A 105 14.45 17.32 -2.36
N PRO A 106 14.23 16.09 -2.90
CA PRO A 106 12.90 15.62 -3.21
C PRO A 106 12.05 15.54 -1.94
N SER A 107 10.75 15.72 -2.12
CA SER A 107 9.75 15.44 -1.08
C SER A 107 9.30 13.97 -1.10
N MET A 108 9.62 13.25 -2.18
CA MET A 108 9.30 11.83 -2.30
C MET A 108 10.32 11.10 -3.20
N ILE A 109 10.66 9.89 -2.80
CA ILE A 109 11.33 8.88 -3.63
C ILE A 109 10.33 7.74 -3.85
N ALA A 110 10.01 7.50 -5.12
CA ALA A 110 9.17 6.40 -5.57
C ALA A 110 10.06 5.39 -6.31
N LEU A 111 10.17 4.16 -5.84
CA LEU A 111 10.91 3.08 -6.51
C LEU A 111 9.92 2.01 -6.99
N ASP A 112 9.81 1.83 -8.29
CA ASP A 112 8.98 0.79 -8.90
C ASP A 112 9.82 -0.46 -9.20
N GLY A 113 9.27 -1.65 -8.90
CA GLY A 113 9.86 -2.93 -9.30
C GLY A 113 11.06 -3.36 -8.45
N LEU A 114 11.01 -3.19 -7.13
CA LEU A 114 12.09 -3.59 -6.22
C LEU A 114 12.55 -5.04 -6.44
N GLU A 115 11.62 -5.94 -6.75
CA GLU A 115 11.88 -7.35 -7.02
C GLU A 115 12.95 -7.58 -8.10
N GLU A 116 13.01 -6.71 -9.13
CA GLU A 116 13.94 -6.88 -10.25
C GLU A 116 15.39 -6.63 -9.81
N TYR A 117 15.59 -5.76 -8.82
CA TYR A 117 16.90 -5.49 -8.25
C TYR A 117 17.29 -6.55 -7.21
N LEU A 118 16.33 -7.03 -6.41
CA LEU A 118 16.59 -8.02 -5.38
C LEU A 118 16.94 -9.40 -5.96
N ASN A 119 16.41 -9.75 -7.13
CA ASN A 119 16.78 -11.00 -7.83
C ASN A 119 18.27 -11.09 -8.18
N ASN A 120 18.98 -9.96 -8.21
CA ASN A 120 20.42 -9.89 -8.47
C ASN A 120 21.26 -9.76 -7.19
N CYS A 121 20.61 -9.79 -6.01
CA CYS A 121 21.32 -9.80 -4.73
C CYS A 121 21.85 -11.20 -4.44
N SER A 122 23.10 -11.29 -3.99
CA SER A 122 23.74 -12.57 -3.64
C SER A 122 23.24 -13.15 -2.32
N SER A 123 22.50 -12.37 -1.51
CA SER A 123 21.96 -12.81 -0.22
C SER A 123 20.86 -11.89 0.30
N ALA A 124 20.05 -12.41 1.24
CA ALA A 124 19.08 -11.62 2.01
C ALA A 124 19.74 -10.49 2.85
N CYS A 125 21.01 -10.65 3.25
CA CYS A 125 21.77 -9.60 3.92
C CYS A 125 22.02 -8.42 2.97
N THR A 126 22.44 -8.70 1.73
CA THR A 126 22.64 -7.69 0.69
C THR A 126 21.34 -6.96 0.35
N ALA A 127 20.22 -7.69 0.27
CA ALA A 127 18.90 -7.09 0.09
C ALA A 127 18.52 -6.13 1.22
N ALA A 128 18.75 -6.53 2.49
CA ALA A 128 18.51 -5.68 3.65
C ALA A 128 19.41 -4.43 3.67
N GLN A 129 20.69 -4.57 3.36
CA GLN A 129 21.64 -3.45 3.25
C GLN A 129 21.22 -2.46 2.17
N PHE A 130 20.76 -2.97 1.02
CA PHE A 130 20.26 -2.15 -0.06
C PHE A 130 19.03 -1.33 0.35
N VAL A 131 18.05 -1.95 1.01
CA VAL A 131 16.87 -1.24 1.53
C VAL A 131 17.23 -0.26 2.64
N ALA A 132 18.22 -0.58 3.49
CA ALA A 132 18.74 0.35 4.47
C ALA A 132 19.35 1.60 3.82
N LEU A 133 20.09 1.46 2.71
CA LEU A 133 20.62 2.58 1.94
C LEU A 133 19.51 3.45 1.30
N LEU A 134 18.44 2.82 0.79
CA LEU A 134 17.27 3.55 0.30
C LEU A 134 16.62 4.42 1.40
N LEU A 135 16.46 3.85 2.60
CA LEU A 135 15.94 4.57 3.74
C LEU A 135 16.87 5.70 4.19
N ASP A 136 18.17 5.44 4.27
CA ASP A 136 19.17 6.45 4.62
C ASP A 136 19.15 7.61 3.63
N THR A 137 19.06 7.32 2.33
CA THR A 137 18.91 8.32 1.26
C THR A 137 17.66 9.19 1.48
N SER A 138 16.51 8.58 1.83
CA SER A 138 15.29 9.33 2.13
C SER A 138 15.43 10.18 3.41
N ASN A 139 16.12 9.65 4.43
CA ASN A 139 16.38 10.38 5.67
C ASN A 139 17.31 11.57 5.45
N HIS A 140 18.34 11.42 4.62
CA HIS A 140 19.23 12.51 4.23
C HIS A 140 18.47 13.65 3.57
N PHE A 141 17.58 13.35 2.63
CA PHE A 141 16.75 14.38 2.00
C PHE A 141 15.70 14.96 2.95
N THR A 142 15.21 14.20 3.93
CA THR A 142 14.38 14.74 5.01
C THR A 142 15.13 15.79 5.81
N GLN A 143 16.40 15.54 6.16
CA GLN A 143 17.23 16.46 6.95
C GLN A 143 17.63 17.73 6.17
N LYS A 144 17.81 17.64 4.85
CA LYS A 144 18.09 18.80 4.00
C LYS A 144 16.89 19.73 3.81
N ARG A 145 15.67 19.28 4.15
CA ARG A 145 14.45 20.08 4.05
C ARG A 145 14.24 20.87 5.35
N SER A 146 13.37 21.89 5.28
CA SER A 146 13.04 22.70 6.45
C SER A 146 12.42 21.83 7.56
N PRO A 147 12.77 22.03 8.85
CA PRO A 147 12.15 21.32 9.97
C PRO A 147 10.62 21.48 10.05
N LEU A 148 10.08 22.51 9.41
CA LEU A 148 8.64 22.79 9.34
C LEU A 148 7.94 22.07 8.18
N SER A 149 8.68 21.33 7.35
CA SER A 149 8.14 20.63 6.19
C SER A 149 7.98 19.14 6.44
N VAL A 150 6.99 18.53 5.79
CA VAL A 150 6.90 17.08 5.68
C VAL A 150 8.20 16.58 5.01
N GLY A 151 8.83 15.58 5.64
CA GLY A 151 10.10 15.01 5.19
C GLY A 151 10.02 14.38 3.79
N CYS A 152 11.11 13.74 3.37
CA CYS A 152 11.11 12.96 2.13
C CYS A 152 10.43 11.61 2.37
N GLN A 153 9.31 11.38 1.69
CA GLN A 153 8.54 10.14 1.73
C GLN A 153 9.18 9.06 0.84
N LEU A 154 9.34 7.84 1.35
CA LEU A 154 9.77 6.70 0.55
C LEU A 154 8.57 5.79 0.27
N ILE A 155 8.30 5.53 -1.00
CA ILE A 155 7.33 4.52 -1.43
C ILE A 155 8.03 3.56 -2.39
N VAL A 156 7.96 2.27 -2.09
CA VAL A 156 8.60 1.22 -2.89
C VAL A 156 7.54 0.23 -3.34
N SER A 157 7.50 -0.10 -4.63
CA SER A 157 6.64 -1.16 -5.15
C SER A 157 7.43 -2.46 -5.29
N MET A 158 6.82 -3.57 -4.92
CA MET A 158 7.40 -4.89 -5.07
C MET A 158 6.37 -5.92 -5.52
N ARG A 159 6.72 -6.75 -6.51
CA ARG A 159 5.91 -7.92 -6.87
C ARG A 159 6.01 -8.89 -5.72
N PHE A 160 4.87 -9.43 -5.33
CA PHE A 160 4.83 -10.49 -4.34
C PHE A 160 3.69 -11.44 -4.66
N LEU A 161 4.00 -12.74 -4.77
CA LEU A 161 3.06 -13.80 -5.10
C LEU A 161 2.79 -14.75 -3.92
N GLY A 162 3.56 -14.67 -2.84
CA GLY A 162 3.42 -15.54 -1.67
C GLY A 162 4.75 -16.12 -1.18
N GLU A 163 4.67 -16.89 -0.10
CA GLU A 163 5.77 -17.31 0.79
C GLU A 163 6.58 -18.53 0.28
N ALA A 164 6.93 -18.57 -1.01
CA ALA A 164 7.72 -19.69 -1.55
C ALA A 164 8.96 -19.22 -2.33
N GLY A 165 10.13 -19.78 -1.98
CA GLY A 165 11.41 -19.57 -2.68
C GLY A 165 12.25 -18.40 -2.14
N GLU A 166 13.34 -18.09 -2.85
CA GLU A 166 14.30 -17.02 -2.51
C GLU A 166 13.64 -15.62 -2.40
N GLU A 167 12.54 -15.40 -3.14
CA GLU A 167 11.73 -14.18 -3.07
C GLU A 167 11.17 -13.96 -1.64
N ALA A 168 10.86 -15.03 -0.90
CA ALA A 168 10.38 -14.98 0.48
C ALA A 168 11.49 -14.64 1.49
N GLU A 169 12.72 -15.13 1.27
CA GLU A 169 13.87 -14.81 2.13
C GLU A 169 14.26 -13.33 1.99
N HIS A 170 14.35 -12.84 0.75
CA HIS A 170 14.59 -11.44 0.47
C HIS A 170 13.49 -10.57 1.07
N PHE A 171 12.22 -10.94 0.87
CA PHE A 171 11.09 -10.21 1.45
C PHE A 171 11.18 -10.13 2.98
N SER A 172 11.37 -11.26 3.68
CA SER A 172 11.49 -11.30 5.14
C SER A 172 12.61 -10.39 5.66
N ALA A 173 13.74 -10.36 4.94
CA ALA A 173 14.87 -9.51 5.32
C ALA A 173 14.61 -8.02 5.14
N ILE A 174 13.77 -7.61 4.18
CA ILE A 174 13.47 -6.21 3.90
C ILE A 174 12.21 -5.69 4.60
N GLU A 175 11.27 -6.57 4.96
CA GLU A 175 9.94 -6.20 5.43
C GLU A 175 10.00 -5.33 6.70
N ARG A 176 10.95 -5.62 7.59
CA ARG A 176 11.21 -4.86 8.83
C ARG A 176 11.53 -3.38 8.62
N TYR A 177 11.93 -2.98 7.41
CA TYR A 177 12.24 -1.59 7.07
C TYR A 177 10.99 -0.80 6.64
N PHE A 178 9.87 -1.47 6.42
CA PHE A 178 8.61 -0.88 5.95
C PHE A 178 7.49 -1.14 6.97
N PRO A 179 7.30 -0.25 7.96
CA PRO A 179 6.22 -0.39 8.92
C PRO A 179 4.84 -0.24 8.26
N ALA A 180 4.75 0.53 7.17
CA ALA A 180 3.52 0.68 6.40
C ALA A 180 3.55 -0.24 5.16
N LYS A 181 2.46 -0.97 4.91
CA LYS A 181 2.32 -1.86 3.75
C LYS A 181 0.97 -1.69 3.09
N LEU A 182 0.95 -1.56 1.77
CA LEU A 182 -0.25 -1.47 0.95
C LEU A 182 -0.33 -2.69 0.04
N TRP A 183 -1.29 -3.57 0.28
CA TRP A 183 -1.50 -4.78 -0.51
C TRP A 183 -2.55 -4.58 -1.58
N LEU A 184 -2.23 -4.97 -2.81
CA LEU A 184 -3.16 -4.99 -3.94
C LEU A 184 -3.59 -6.43 -4.25
N HIS A 185 -4.84 -6.74 -3.94
CA HIS A 185 -5.47 -8.01 -4.25
C HIS A 185 -6.34 -7.85 -5.50
N PRO A 186 -5.98 -8.45 -6.65
CA PRO A 186 -6.88 -8.50 -7.79
C PRO A 186 -8.16 -9.19 -7.37
N ASP A 187 -9.31 -8.56 -7.62
CA ASP A 187 -10.57 -9.21 -7.32
C ASP A 187 -10.79 -10.33 -8.35
N THR A 188 -10.81 -11.57 -7.88
CA THR A 188 -11.27 -12.72 -8.68
C THR A 188 -12.79 -12.79 -8.59
N GLY A 189 -13.46 -11.71 -8.99
CA GLY A 189 -14.91 -11.71 -9.10
C GLY A 189 -15.31 -12.86 -10.03
N LYS A 190 -16.15 -13.78 -9.55
CA LYS A 190 -16.74 -14.84 -10.37
C LYS A 190 -17.29 -14.19 -11.64
N ASP A 191 -16.93 -14.77 -12.77
CA ASP A 191 -17.38 -14.46 -14.12
C ASP A 191 -18.93 -14.47 -14.16
N GLY A 192 -19.54 -13.37 -13.74
CA GLY A 192 -20.97 -13.13 -13.79
C GLY A 192 -21.26 -12.71 -15.22
N GLY A 193 -21.82 -13.64 -15.98
CA GLY A 193 -22.03 -13.51 -17.42
C GLY A 193 -22.76 -12.23 -17.84
N LEU A 194 -22.49 -11.87 -19.10
CA LEU A 194 -23.07 -10.78 -19.89
C LEU A 194 -22.62 -9.36 -19.50
N ASP A 195 -21.55 -8.88 -20.11
CA ASP A 195 -21.68 -8.04 -21.31
C ASP A 195 -20.31 -7.62 -21.88
N ASN A 196 -20.13 -7.90 -23.17
CA ASN A 196 -18.98 -7.48 -23.96
C ASN A 196 -19.03 -5.96 -24.16
N GLN A 197 -18.28 -5.14 -23.40
CA GLN A 197 -17.56 -3.96 -23.93
C GLN A 197 -16.76 -3.05 -22.96
N SER A 198 -16.61 -3.36 -21.66
CA SER A 198 -15.59 -2.66 -20.87
C SER A 198 -15.07 -3.54 -19.75
N LEU A 199 -13.92 -4.17 -19.97
CA LEU A 199 -13.21 -4.97 -18.97
C LEU A 199 -12.66 -4.04 -17.88
N THR A 200 -13.53 -3.57 -17.00
CA THR A 200 -13.12 -2.82 -15.81
C THR A 200 -12.45 -3.76 -14.84
N ARG A 201 -11.15 -3.59 -14.63
CA ARG A 201 -10.42 -4.40 -13.66
C ARG A 201 -10.59 -3.80 -12.27
N LEU A 202 -11.03 -4.63 -11.33
CA LEU A 202 -11.26 -4.25 -9.95
C LEU A 202 -10.18 -4.84 -9.04
N ILE A 203 -9.62 -4.02 -8.16
CA ILE A 203 -8.50 -4.38 -7.29
C ILE A 203 -8.79 -3.84 -5.90
N ARG A 204 -8.74 -4.71 -4.89
CA ARG A 204 -8.84 -4.31 -3.49
C ARG A 204 -7.46 -3.89 -2.99
N ALA A 205 -7.38 -2.69 -2.43
CA ALA A 205 -6.17 -2.17 -1.81
C ALA A 205 -6.36 -2.15 -0.28
N GLN A 206 -5.44 -2.76 0.47
CA GLN A 206 -5.48 -2.83 1.94
C GLN A 206 -4.22 -2.21 2.52
N LEU A 207 -4.38 -1.18 3.35
CA LEU A 207 -3.28 -0.47 4.00
C LEU A 207 -3.17 -0.91 5.47
N PHE A 208 -2.01 -1.45 5.82
CA PHE A 208 -1.62 -1.79 7.19
C PHE A 208 -0.58 -0.80 7.67
N GLN A 209 -0.84 -0.14 8.80
CA GLN A 209 0.15 0.73 9.45
C GLN A 209 0.05 0.67 10.98
N PRO A 210 1.17 0.72 11.71
CA PRO A 210 1.17 0.68 13.17
C PRO A 210 0.42 1.87 13.79
N GLY A 211 -0.50 1.58 14.72
CA GLY A 211 -1.21 2.60 15.49
C GLY A 211 -2.40 3.25 14.76
N THR A 212 -2.80 2.74 13.60
CA THR A 212 -4.02 3.15 12.88
C THR A 212 -4.87 1.92 12.57
N LYS A 213 -6.19 2.11 12.38
CA LYS A 213 -7.05 1.04 11.86
C LYS A 213 -6.68 0.74 10.41
N ASP A 214 -6.78 -0.54 10.03
CA ASP A 214 -6.60 -0.95 8.65
C ASP A 214 -7.63 -0.26 7.76
N GLN A 215 -7.16 0.29 6.65
CA GLN A 215 -7.99 1.00 5.68
C GLN A 215 -8.04 0.23 4.38
N GLU A 216 -9.19 0.26 3.71
CA GLU A 216 -9.39 -0.48 2.47
C GLU A 216 -10.03 0.37 1.38
N TRP A 217 -9.62 0.12 0.14
CA TRP A 217 -10.17 0.78 -1.04
C TRP A 217 -10.42 -0.22 -2.15
N ILE A 218 -11.35 0.13 -3.03
CA ILE A 218 -11.45 -0.43 -4.37
C ILE A 218 -10.78 0.52 -5.35
N VAL A 219 -9.85 -0.02 -6.13
CA VAL A 219 -9.19 0.60 -7.26
C VAL A 219 -9.77 -0.02 -8.53
N LYS A 220 -10.39 0.79 -9.39
CA LYS A 220 -10.93 0.36 -10.69
C LYS A 220 -10.10 0.94 -11.82
N PHE A 221 -9.77 0.10 -12.79
CA PHE A 221 -9.14 0.50 -14.05
C PHE A 221 -10.17 0.36 -15.17
N ASP A 222 -10.37 1.41 -15.97
CA ASP A 222 -11.17 1.31 -17.19
C ASP A 222 -10.36 0.73 -18.37
N ALA A 223 -11.04 0.54 -19.51
CA ALA A 223 -10.41 0.03 -20.73
C ALA A 223 -9.29 0.93 -21.29
N GLN A 224 -9.28 2.22 -20.91
CA GLN A 224 -8.27 3.20 -21.31
C GLN A 224 -7.11 3.28 -20.30
N GLY A 225 -7.16 2.52 -19.20
CA GLY A 225 -6.18 2.56 -18.13
C GLY A 225 -6.34 3.73 -17.16
N SER A 226 -7.47 4.44 -17.19
CA SER A 226 -7.81 5.42 -16.17
C SER A 226 -8.12 4.71 -14.85
N MET A 227 -7.68 5.31 -13.74
CA MET A 227 -7.79 4.74 -12.41
C MET A 227 -8.77 5.55 -11.56
N THR A 228 -9.76 4.88 -10.97
CA THR A 228 -10.66 5.47 -9.96
C THR A 228 -10.52 4.74 -8.64
N ILE A 229 -10.60 5.47 -7.51
CA ILE A 229 -10.44 4.91 -6.17
C ILE A 229 -11.62 5.29 -5.28
N SER A 230 -12.25 4.29 -4.68
CA SER A 230 -13.35 4.40 -3.73
C SER A 230 -13.00 3.71 -2.42
N LEU A 231 -13.24 4.36 -1.28
CA LEU A 231 -13.01 3.80 0.05
C LEU A 231 -14.05 2.69 0.28
N LEU A 232 -13.60 1.55 0.80
CA LEU A 232 -14.48 0.53 1.35
C LEU A 232 -14.76 0.90 2.81
N PRO A 233 -16.03 0.99 3.25
CA PRO A 233 -16.31 1.10 4.66
C PRO A 233 -15.78 -0.16 5.35
N CYS A 234 -14.96 0.00 6.39
CA CYS A 234 -14.57 -1.10 7.26
C CYS A 234 -15.86 -1.80 7.74
N LYS A 235 -15.97 -3.12 7.58
CA LYS A 235 -17.04 -3.88 8.22
C LYS A 235 -16.89 -3.65 9.72
N ASN A 236 -17.81 -2.90 10.31
CA ASN A 236 -17.94 -2.86 11.76
C ASN A 236 -18.28 -4.28 12.21
N GLU A 237 -17.48 -4.85 13.10
CA GLU A 237 -17.92 -5.97 13.92
C GLU A 237 -19.14 -5.50 14.72
N THR A 238 -20.31 -5.84 14.21
CA THR A 238 -21.57 -5.82 14.96
C THR A 238 -22.14 -7.23 14.86
N GLU A 239 -21.57 -8.13 15.63
CA GLU A 239 -22.33 -9.19 16.28
C GLU A 239 -22.29 -8.89 17.77
N ASN A 240 -23.07 -7.89 18.18
CA ASN A 240 -23.64 -7.96 19.51
C ASN A 240 -24.56 -9.17 19.48
N GLU A 241 -24.16 -10.25 20.15
CA GLU A 241 -25.08 -11.28 20.62
C GLU A 241 -26.18 -10.58 21.41
N THR A 242 -27.30 -10.31 20.73
CA THR A 242 -28.57 -10.14 21.42
C THR A 242 -28.94 -11.52 21.96
N VAL A 243 -28.46 -11.80 23.17
CA VAL A 243 -29.13 -12.71 24.10
C VAL A 243 -30.54 -12.16 24.30
N SER A 244 -31.46 -12.59 23.45
CA SER A 244 -32.87 -12.35 23.67
C SER A 244 -33.33 -13.42 24.66
N GLU A 245 -33.31 -13.04 25.94
CA GLU A 245 -34.20 -13.63 26.94
C GLU A 245 -35.61 -13.72 26.32
N ASN A 246 -36.15 -14.94 26.24
CA ASN A 246 -37.59 -15.15 26.17
C ASN A 246 -37.92 -16.33 27.07
N ARG A 247 -38.08 -16.02 28.35
CA ARG A 247 -38.97 -16.76 29.27
C ARG A 247 -40.40 -16.67 28.74
N PRO A 248 -41.17 -17.75 28.85
CA PRO A 248 -42.60 -17.65 29.13
C PRO A 248 -42.87 -18.15 30.55
N SER A 249 -43.46 -17.30 31.37
CA SER A 249 -44.02 -17.67 32.68
C SER A 249 -45.47 -18.15 32.51
N ASP A 250 -45.80 -19.18 33.30
CA ASP A 250 -47.13 -19.57 33.81
C ASP A 250 -48.21 -19.96 32.77
N SER A 251 -48.98 -21.04 32.92
CA SER A 251 -49.31 -21.93 34.03
C SER A 251 -50.18 -23.05 33.45
N LEU A 252 -50.11 -24.28 33.99
CA LEU A 252 -51.26 -25.16 34.24
C LEU A 252 -50.78 -26.48 34.87
N ILE A 253 -51.11 -26.66 36.16
CA ILE A 253 -51.12 -27.92 36.91
C ILE A 253 -52.52 -28.55 36.73
N PRO A 254 -52.66 -29.87 36.52
CA PRO A 254 -52.92 -30.84 37.62
C PRO A 254 -51.98 -32.07 37.57
N GLN A 255 -51.36 -32.52 38.68
CA GLN A 255 -51.90 -33.49 39.66
C GLN A 255 -52.30 -34.83 38.99
N VAL A 256 -51.88 -36.06 39.33
CA VAL A 256 -51.31 -36.83 40.47
C VAL A 256 -50.69 -38.09 39.77
N ASP A 257 -49.61 -38.75 40.20
CA ASP A 257 -49.69 -39.82 41.20
C ASP A 257 -48.33 -40.41 41.60
N VAL A 258 -48.38 -40.94 42.81
CA VAL A 258 -47.41 -41.59 43.68
C VAL A 258 -46.76 -42.79 43.00
N THR A 259 -45.49 -43.10 43.31
CA THR A 259 -45.07 -44.34 44.02
C THR A 259 -43.55 -44.53 43.92
N LEU A 260 -42.87 -44.50 45.07
CA LEU A 260 -41.54 -45.09 45.30
C LEU A 260 -41.72 -46.56 45.69
N PRO A 261 -40.80 -47.44 45.28
CA PRO A 261 -40.15 -48.25 46.31
C PRO A 261 -38.64 -48.48 46.07
N SER A 262 -37.89 -48.25 47.14
CA SER A 262 -37.02 -49.21 47.84
C SER A 262 -36.24 -50.30 47.06
N SER A 263 -34.92 -50.28 47.30
CA SER A 263 -34.06 -51.41 47.72
C SER A 263 -33.34 -52.30 46.69
N GLN A 264 -32.01 -52.40 46.94
CA GLN A 264 -31.06 -53.52 46.72
C GLN A 264 -30.74 -53.85 45.25
N ILE A 265 -29.47 -53.91 44.83
CA ILE A 265 -28.38 -54.83 45.24
C ILE A 265 -27.03 -54.10 45.27
#